data_AF-A0A177TIU4-F1
#
_entry.id   AF-A0A177TIU4-F1
#
_cell.length_a   1.000
_cell.length_b   1.000
_cell.length_c   1.000
_cell.angle_alpha   90.00
_cell.angle_beta   90.00
_cell.angle_gamma   90.00
#
_symmetry.space_group_name_H-M   'P 1'
#
loop_
_entity.id
_entity.type
_entity.pdbx_description
1 polymer ?
#
loop_
_entity_poly.entity_id
_entity_poly.type
_entity_poly.pdbx_seq_one_letter_code
_entity_poly.pdbx_strand_id
1 'polypeptide(L)'
;MPSLAGHYRHADGQYLSLNSEGLLSVNGKDVPKSESKTLRAQKEFWLSEDDGLVGKHGDPRQIRVQLEGKEFRVWVEPRGNHKEYGYQFGLIPCKEDGDYSNLFLGVDASGKFVVKDDWPTEEEKKDQEVIWYIEETPRSSK
;
A
#
# COMPACT_ATOMS: atom_id res chain seq x y z
N MET A 1 -7.75 16.66 -1.00
CA MET A 1 -6.73 15.84 -0.31
C MET A 1 -7.00 14.40 -0.73
N PRO A 2 -5.99 13.62 -1.15
CA PRO A 2 -6.22 12.22 -1.50
C PRO A 2 -6.86 11.46 -0.35
N SER A 3 -7.80 10.55 -0.64
CA SER A 3 -8.12 9.50 0.33
C SER A 3 -6.88 8.65 0.55
N LEU A 4 -6.58 8.35 1.81
CA LEU A 4 -5.56 7.40 2.22
C LEU A 4 -6.18 6.06 2.62
N ALA A 5 -7.41 5.80 2.19
CA ALA A 5 -8.14 4.59 2.52
C ALA A 5 -8.89 4.01 1.33
N GLY A 6 -8.83 2.70 1.17
CA GLY A 6 -9.43 1.97 0.07
C GLY A 6 -8.65 0.71 -0.27
N HIS A 7 -8.84 0.23 -1.50
CA HIS A 7 -8.07 -0.88 -2.06
C HIS A 7 -6.82 -0.32 -2.73
N TYR A 8 -5.66 -0.75 -2.26
CA TYR A 8 -4.39 -0.37 -2.86
C TYR A 8 -4.15 -1.24 -4.08
N ARG A 9 -4.12 -0.60 -5.23
CA ARG A 9 -3.99 -1.22 -6.55
C ARG A 9 -2.65 -0.84 -7.15
N HIS A 10 -1.95 -1.84 -7.66
CA HIS A 10 -0.80 -1.69 -8.52
C HIS A 10 -1.23 -1.47 -9.97
N ALA A 11 -0.37 -0.84 -10.77
CA ALA A 11 -0.65 -0.46 -12.15
C ALA A 11 -1.13 -1.60 -13.05
N ASP A 12 -0.55 -2.78 -12.86
CA ASP A 12 -0.86 -3.99 -13.61
C ASP A 12 -2.14 -4.70 -13.13
N GLY A 13 -2.90 -4.07 -12.23
CA GLY A 13 -4.19 -4.57 -11.75
C GLY A 13 -4.12 -5.44 -10.51
N GLN A 14 -2.93 -5.73 -9.99
CA GLN A 14 -2.78 -6.46 -8.72
C GLN A 14 -3.22 -5.59 -7.54
N TYR A 15 -3.67 -6.21 -6.46
CA TYR A 15 -4.11 -5.52 -5.24
C TYR A 15 -3.35 -5.99 -4.02
N LEU A 16 -3.21 -5.11 -3.03
CA LEU A 16 -2.72 -5.49 -1.71
C LEU A 16 -3.74 -6.35 -0.96
N SER A 17 -3.22 -7.36 -0.26
CA SER A 17 -3.98 -8.23 0.62
C SER A 17 -3.14 -8.59 1.84
N LEU A 18 -3.59 -9.59 2.59
CA LEU A 18 -2.86 -10.17 3.70
C LEU A 18 -2.71 -11.67 3.47
N ASN A 19 -1.53 -12.21 3.78
CA ASN A 19 -1.31 -13.65 3.80
C ASN A 19 -1.98 -14.30 5.03
N SER A 20 -1.83 -15.62 5.17
CA SER A 20 -2.37 -16.39 6.31
C SER A 20 -1.86 -15.97 7.68
N GLU A 21 -0.72 -15.27 7.74
CA GLU A 21 -0.12 -14.75 8.97
C GLU A 21 -0.55 -13.30 9.25
N GLY A 22 -1.38 -12.71 8.38
CA GLY A 22 -1.83 -11.33 8.52
C GLY A 22 -0.77 -10.30 8.14
N LEU A 23 0.25 -10.70 7.37
CA LEU A 23 1.29 -9.85 6.79
C LEU A 23 0.90 -9.40 5.39
N LEU A 24 1.32 -8.19 5.00
CA LEU A 24 1.07 -7.60 3.69
C LEU A 24 1.53 -8.55 2.59
N SER A 25 0.68 -8.76 1.60
CA SER A 25 0.95 -9.52 0.39
C SER A 25 0.36 -8.82 -0.82
N VAL A 26 0.75 -9.28 -2.02
CA VAL A 26 0.14 -8.89 -3.28
C VAL A 26 -0.66 -10.07 -3.80
N ASN A 27 -1.90 -9.83 -4.19
CA ASN A 27 -2.74 -10.83 -4.84
C ASN A 27 -2.20 -11.16 -6.24
N GLY A 28 -2.46 -12.37 -6.73
CA GLY A 28 -2.16 -12.74 -8.11
C GLY A 28 -2.93 -11.87 -9.12
N LYS A 29 -2.42 -11.74 -10.35
CA LYS A 29 -2.99 -10.88 -11.40
C LYS A 29 -4.46 -11.18 -11.74
N ASP A 30 -4.85 -12.44 -11.65
CA ASP A 30 -6.21 -12.88 -11.96
C ASP A 30 -7.15 -12.85 -10.74
N VAL A 31 -6.66 -12.42 -9.57
CA VAL A 31 -7.45 -12.38 -8.34
C VAL A 31 -8.28 -11.09 -8.31
N PRO A 32 -9.62 -11.18 -8.19
CA PRO A 32 -10.47 -9.99 -8.25
C PRO A 32 -10.27 -9.10 -7.02
N LYS A 33 -10.59 -7.81 -7.18
CA LYS A 33 -10.55 -6.81 -6.09
C LYS A 33 -11.32 -7.24 -4.83
N SER A 34 -12.39 -8.01 -4.96
CA SER A 34 -13.19 -8.49 -3.83
C SER A 34 -12.40 -9.38 -2.84
N GLU A 35 -11.29 -9.96 -3.29
CA GLU A 35 -10.37 -10.78 -2.48
C GLU A 35 -9.18 -9.96 -1.93
N SER A 36 -9.15 -8.65 -2.20
CA SER A 36 -8.14 -7.75 -1.65
C SER A 36 -8.58 -7.17 -0.31
N LYS A 37 -7.67 -6.49 0.37
CA LYS A 37 -7.97 -5.84 1.65
C LYS A 37 -8.19 -4.35 1.48
N THR A 38 -9.18 -3.84 2.20
CA THR A 38 -9.34 -2.41 2.43
C THR A 38 -8.32 -2.00 3.48
N LEU A 39 -7.44 -1.08 3.12
CA LEU A 39 -6.38 -0.59 3.98
C LEU A 39 -6.54 0.91 4.15
N ARG A 40 -5.89 1.45 5.18
CA ARG A 40 -5.83 2.90 5.42
C ARG A 40 -4.50 3.34 6.01
N ALA A 41 -4.05 4.53 5.66
CA ALA A 41 -3.00 5.21 6.42
C ALA A 41 -3.60 5.88 7.67
N GLN A 42 -2.96 5.66 8.82
CA GLN A 42 -3.36 6.19 10.12
C GLN A 42 -2.61 7.48 10.47
N LYS A 43 -2.64 7.87 11.75
CA LYS A 43 -1.75 8.91 12.30
C LYS A 43 -0.31 8.62 11.87
N GLU A 44 0.41 9.66 11.43
CA GLU A 44 1.77 9.54 10.90
C GLU A 44 1.88 8.63 9.67
N PHE A 45 0.77 8.42 8.96
CA PHE A 45 0.68 7.71 7.68
C PHE A 45 1.07 6.23 7.71
N TRP A 46 1.05 5.58 8.87
CA TRP A 46 1.26 4.15 8.99
C TRP A 46 0.12 3.33 8.36
N LEU A 47 0.45 2.40 7.47
CA LEU A 47 -0.52 1.52 6.81
C LEU A 47 -1.13 0.54 7.83
N SER A 48 -2.45 0.49 7.85
CA SER A 48 -3.25 -0.33 8.77
C SER A 48 -4.41 -0.99 8.02
N GLU A 49 -4.94 -2.08 8.58
CA GLU A 49 -6.19 -2.68 8.11
C GLU A 49 -7.34 -1.70 8.37
N ASP A 50 -8.19 -1.42 7.35
CA ASP A 50 -9.33 -0.54 7.57
C ASP A 50 -10.44 -1.30 8.29
N ASP A 51 -10.69 -0.95 9.56
CA ASP A 51 -11.78 -1.49 10.38
C ASP A 51 -13.15 -0.88 10.04
N GLY A 52 -13.21 0.08 9.11
CA GLY A 52 -14.42 0.79 8.71
C GLY A 52 -14.90 1.86 9.69
N LEU A 53 -14.16 2.10 10.79
CA LEU A 53 -14.51 3.05 11.85
C LEU A 53 -13.61 4.29 11.79
N VAL A 54 -14.15 5.47 12.05
CA VAL A 54 -13.41 6.75 11.90
C VAL A 54 -13.12 7.39 13.27
N GLY A 55 -11.96 8.02 13.39
CA GLY A 55 -11.57 8.81 14.56
C GLY A 55 -11.42 7.95 15.81
N LYS A 56 -11.92 8.42 16.96
CA LYS A 56 -11.80 7.75 18.27
C LYS A 56 -12.49 6.38 18.37
N HIS A 57 -13.26 6.01 17.36
CA HIS A 57 -14.03 4.76 17.34
C HIS A 57 -13.31 3.63 16.61
N GLY A 58 -12.26 3.93 15.84
CA GLY A 58 -11.44 2.92 15.18
C GLY A 58 -10.18 2.61 15.99
N ASP A 59 -9.76 1.36 15.91
CA ASP A 59 -8.49 0.87 16.43
C ASP A 59 -7.90 -0.12 15.41
N PRO A 60 -7.48 0.38 14.24
CA PRO A 60 -7.08 -0.47 13.14
C PRO A 60 -5.74 -1.12 13.43
N ARG A 61 -5.63 -2.39 13.10
CA ARG A 61 -4.37 -3.12 13.24
C ARG A 61 -3.34 -2.60 12.23
N GLN A 62 -2.21 -2.12 12.72
CA GLN A 62 -1.09 -1.75 11.87
C GLN A 62 -0.56 -2.98 11.11
N ILE A 63 -0.36 -2.82 9.81
CA ILE A 63 0.12 -3.89 8.93
C ILE A 63 1.64 -3.92 8.89
N ARG A 64 2.17 -5.13 8.76
CA ARG A 64 3.60 -5.39 8.55
C ARG A 64 3.81 -6.13 7.24
N VAL A 65 4.99 -5.98 6.64
CA VAL A 65 5.44 -6.75 5.49
C VAL A 65 6.66 -7.58 5.87
N GLN A 66 6.78 -8.80 5.35
CA GLN A 66 8.00 -9.60 5.51
C GLN A 66 8.90 -9.43 4.29
N LEU A 67 10.15 -9.03 4.52
CA LEU A 67 11.18 -8.89 3.50
C LEU A 67 12.44 -9.58 4.04
N GLU A 68 13.01 -10.51 3.26
CA GLU A 68 14.23 -11.25 3.63
C GLU A 68 14.17 -11.88 5.04
N GLY A 69 12.99 -12.39 5.43
CA GLY A 69 12.77 -13.02 6.73
C GLY A 69 12.62 -12.05 7.92
N LYS A 70 12.58 -10.73 7.67
CA LYS A 70 12.36 -9.70 8.69
C LYS A 70 11.04 -8.98 8.46
N GLU A 71 10.41 -8.55 9.55
CA GLU A 71 9.17 -7.78 9.49
C GLU A 71 9.42 -6.27 9.55
N PHE A 72 8.68 -5.54 8.73
CA PHE A 72 8.76 -4.08 8.65
C PHE A 72 7.36 -3.49 8.76
N ARG A 73 7.25 -2.34 9.42
CA ARG A 73 6.06 -1.50 9.33
C ARG A 73 6.04 -0.80 7.97
N VAL A 74 4.87 -0.42 7.48
CA VAL A 74 4.75 0.24 6.18
C VAL A 74 4.23 1.66 6.35
N TRP A 75 4.96 2.64 5.84
CA TRP A 75 4.56 4.04 5.75
C TRP A 75 4.02 4.32 4.35
N VAL A 76 2.86 4.97 4.26
CA VAL A 76 2.27 5.47 3.01
C VAL A 76 2.72 6.90 2.71
N GLU A 77 3.38 7.12 1.58
CA GLU A 77 3.79 8.45 1.13
C GLU A 77 3.02 8.89 -0.13
N PRO A 78 2.29 10.02 -0.11
CA PRO A 78 1.69 10.59 -1.31
C PRO A 78 2.76 11.15 -2.26
N ARG A 79 2.73 10.74 -3.53
CA ARG A 79 3.76 11.10 -4.55
C ARG A 79 3.24 11.93 -5.72
N GLY A 80 2.05 12.52 -5.57
CA GLY A 80 1.41 13.36 -6.58
C GLY A 80 0.23 12.68 -7.27
N ASN A 81 -0.13 13.15 -8.46
CA ASN A 81 -1.33 12.72 -9.18
C ASN A 81 -0.99 12.35 -10.63
N HIS A 82 -1.44 11.17 -11.05
CA HIS A 82 -1.38 10.69 -12.43
C HIS A 82 -2.69 11.00 -13.15
N LYS A 83 -2.62 11.49 -14.40
CA LYS A 83 -3.81 11.95 -15.15
C LYS A 83 -4.88 10.88 -15.34
N GLU A 84 -4.48 9.61 -15.47
CA GLU A 84 -5.38 8.49 -15.75
C GLU A 84 -5.79 7.70 -14.50
N TYR A 85 -4.87 7.57 -13.53
CA TYR A 85 -5.02 6.63 -12.41
C TYR A 85 -5.26 7.32 -11.07
N GLY A 86 -5.20 8.66 -11.03
CA GLY A 86 -5.38 9.44 -9.81
C GLY A 86 -4.11 9.53 -8.96
N TYR A 87 -4.28 9.73 -7.66
CA TYR A 87 -3.15 9.94 -6.74
C TYR A 87 -2.22 8.73 -6.67
N GLN A 88 -0.92 9.00 -6.73
CA GLN A 88 0.15 8.02 -6.63
C GLN A 88 0.64 7.96 -5.18
N PHE A 89 0.96 6.76 -4.74
CA PHE A 89 1.48 6.49 -3.40
C PHE A 89 2.70 5.59 -3.47
N GLY A 90 3.73 5.94 -2.70
CA GLY A 90 4.83 5.07 -2.34
C GLY A 90 4.51 4.34 -1.04
N LEU A 91 4.91 3.09 -0.95
CA LEU A 91 4.86 2.32 0.28
C LEU A 91 6.30 2.08 0.75
N ILE A 92 6.65 2.56 1.93
CA ILE A 92 8.01 2.53 2.45
C ILE A 92 8.09 1.53 3.60
N PRO A 93 8.94 0.49 3.51
CA PRO A 93 9.21 -0.38 4.64
C PRO A 93 10.12 0.35 5.64
N CYS A 94 9.65 0.45 6.88
CA CYS A 94 10.37 1.03 8.00
C CYS A 94 10.66 -0.06 9.05
N LYS A 95 11.86 0.00 9.64
CA LYS A 95 12.23 -0.84 10.78
C LYS A 95 11.41 -0.45 12.02
N GLU A 96 11.48 -1.25 13.07
CA GLU A 96 10.69 -1.04 14.30
C GLU A 96 10.98 0.29 15.01
N ASP A 97 12.18 0.84 14.83
CA ASP A 97 12.58 2.17 15.31
C ASP A 97 11.89 3.32 14.57
N GLY A 98 11.26 3.03 13.42
CA GLY A 98 10.43 3.97 12.66
C GLY A 98 11.19 4.85 11.70
N ASP A 99 12.49 4.59 11.47
CA ASP A 99 13.30 5.39 10.56
C ASP A 99 12.79 5.27 9.12
N TYR A 100 12.49 6.43 8.53
CA TYR A 100 12.13 6.56 7.12
C TYR A 100 13.33 6.12 6.26
N SER A 101 13.15 5.06 5.46
CA SER A 101 14.25 4.45 4.73
C SER A 101 14.50 5.07 3.35
N ASN A 102 13.54 5.84 2.82
CA ASN A 102 13.49 6.28 1.42
C ASN A 102 13.52 5.12 0.41
N LEU A 103 13.17 3.92 0.86
CA LEU A 103 13.02 2.73 0.02
C LEU A 103 11.54 2.53 -0.31
N PHE A 104 11.25 1.96 -1.47
CA PHE A 104 9.89 1.75 -1.94
C PHE A 104 9.59 0.28 -2.18
N LEU A 105 8.43 -0.18 -1.72
CA LEU A 105 7.88 -1.49 -2.03
C LEU A 105 7.35 -1.48 -3.46
N GLY A 106 7.99 -2.30 -4.29
CA GLY A 106 7.49 -2.65 -5.60
C GLY A 106 7.07 -4.11 -5.70
N VAL A 107 6.59 -4.47 -6.88
CA VAL A 107 6.16 -5.83 -7.20
C VAL A 107 6.94 -6.32 -8.41
N ASP A 108 7.59 -7.48 -8.29
CA ASP A 108 8.26 -8.11 -9.42
C ASP A 108 7.27 -8.84 -10.35
N ALA A 109 7.77 -9.34 -11.48
CA ALA A 109 6.96 -10.07 -12.45
C ALA A 109 6.28 -11.35 -11.88
N SER A 110 6.76 -11.88 -10.75
CA SER A 110 6.19 -13.03 -10.05
C SER A 110 5.10 -12.66 -9.04
N GLY A 111 4.85 -11.36 -8.84
CA GLY A 111 3.89 -10.87 -7.85
C GLY A 111 4.44 -10.82 -6.43
N LYS A 112 5.76 -10.84 -6.25
CA LYS A 112 6.40 -10.73 -4.94
C LYS A 112 6.88 -9.31 -4.68
N PHE A 113 6.90 -8.92 -3.40
CA PHE A 113 7.48 -7.65 -3.01
C PHE A 113 8.98 -7.63 -3.28
N VAL A 114 9.42 -6.53 -3.88
CA VAL A 114 10.81 -6.15 -4.01
C VAL A 114 11.01 -4.77 -3.41
N VAL A 115 12.21 -4.48 -2.95
CA VAL A 115 12.58 -3.17 -2.43
C VAL A 115 13.36 -2.44 -3.52
N LYS A 116 13.00 -1.18 -3.77
CA LYS A 116 13.70 -0.29 -4.69
C LYS A 116 14.24 0.92 -3.92
N ASP A 117 15.42 1.36 -4.31
CA ASP A 117 16.14 2.42 -3.58
C ASP A 117 15.68 3.83 -3.96
N ASP A 118 14.89 3.97 -5.01
CA ASP A 118 14.44 5.26 -5.53
C ASP A 118 12.98 5.21 -6.02
N TRP A 119 12.38 6.40 -6.04
CA TRP A 119 11.10 6.61 -6.70
C TRP A 119 11.33 6.82 -8.20
N PRO A 120 10.55 6.16 -9.08
CA PRO A 120 10.77 6.20 -10.51
C PRO A 120 10.60 7.62 -11.06
N THR A 121 11.53 7.99 -11.95
CA THR A 121 11.39 9.14 -12.84
C THR A 121 10.20 8.96 -13.78
N GLU A 122 9.72 10.03 -14.42
CA GLU A 122 8.59 9.94 -15.36
C GLU A 122 8.81 8.95 -16.52
N GLU A 123 10.07 8.70 -16.91
CA GLU A 123 10.40 7.70 -17.93
C GLU A 123 10.28 6.27 -17.40
N GLU A 124 10.73 6.02 -16.17
CA GLU A 124 10.67 4.71 -15.49
C GLU A 124 9.26 4.39 -14.96
N LYS A 125 8.43 5.42 -14.75
CA LYS A 125 7.01 5.26 -14.42
C LYS A 125 6.23 4.52 -15.52
N LYS A 126 6.81 4.18 -16.67
CA LYS A 126 6.20 3.27 -17.64
C LYS A 126 6.09 1.84 -17.11
N ASP A 127 7.07 1.40 -16.32
CA ASP A 127 7.11 0.05 -15.76
C ASP A 127 6.31 -0.06 -14.45
N GLN A 128 6.00 1.08 -13.84
CA GLN A 128 5.10 1.27 -12.68
C GLN A 128 5.37 0.37 -11.46
N GLU A 129 6.52 -0.30 -11.37
CA GLU A 129 6.78 -1.39 -10.41
C GLU A 129 6.58 -1.04 -8.93
N VAL A 130 6.68 0.25 -8.55
CA VAL A 130 6.56 0.71 -7.15
C VAL A 130 5.40 1.66 -6.90
N ILE A 131 4.56 1.89 -7.92
CA ILE A 131 3.50 2.89 -7.86
C ILE A 131 2.20 2.24 -7.42
N TRP A 132 1.65 2.75 -6.33
CA TRP A 132 0.37 2.32 -5.80
C TRP A 132 -0.68 3.41 -6.00
N TYR A 133 -1.90 2.98 -6.28
CA TYR A 133 -3.09 3.80 -6.41
C TYR A 133 -4.12 3.34 -5.38
N ILE A 134 -5.00 4.23 -4.94
CA ILE A 134 -6.07 3.87 -3.99
C ILE A 134 -7.40 3.95 -4.72
N GLU A 135 -8.08 2.82 -4.84
CA GLU A 135 -9.48 2.76 -5.23
C GLU A 135 -10.35 2.89 -3.98
N GLU A 136 -11.00 4.05 -3.83
CA GLU A 136 -11.80 4.37 -2.64
C GLU A 136 -12.99 3.40 -2.47
N THR A 137 -13.21 3.01 -1.22
CA THR A 137 -14.45 2.35 -0.80
C THR A 137 -15.44 3.40 -0.27
N PRO A 138 -16.71 3.37 -0.72
CA PRO A 138 -17.73 4.25 -0.16
C PRO A 138 -17.85 4.05 1.35
N ARG A 139 -17.59 5.10 2.14
CA ARG A 139 -17.76 5.06 3.59
C ARG A 139 -19.18 5.47 3.95
N SER A 140 -19.81 4.69 4.83
CA SER A 140 -21.10 5.07 5.41
C SER A 140 -20.86 5.94 6.62
N SER A 141 -21.23 7.22 6.53
CA SER A 141 -21.30 8.13 7.68
C SER A 141 -22.51 7.72 8.52
N LYS A 142 -22.32 6.83 9.49
CA LYS A 142 -23.32 6.63 10.56
C LYS A 142 -23.05 7.59 11.71
#